data_AF-A0A535J8S4-F1
#
_entry.id   AF-A0A535J8S4-F1
#
_cell.length_a   1.000
_cell.length_b   1.000
_cell.length_c   1.000
_cell.angle_alpha   90.00
_cell.angle_beta   90.00
_cell.angle_gamma   90.00
#
_symmetry.space_group_name_H-M   'P 1'
#
loop_
_entity.id
_entity.type
_entity.pdbx_description
1 polymer ?
#
loop_
_entity_poly.entity_id
_entity_poly.type
_entity_poly.pdbx_seq_one_letter_code
_entity_poly.pdbx_strand_id
1 'polypeptide(L)'
;MGFWLRDWMVWALSPLEHWLVRRRVSPDALNWAGAALGLLAGAGFILRQLPPAAWLIALAGIADILDGRIARARGMASAYGGFLDSTLDRFSETFTFVGVAWYLAGSAWTAAATALAIGGSLLVSYTRARGEALGVTCTGGLAQRAERLVLLALATLLDATVSGSFGWRPGAVLGAAVAVIAVGSLATAVYRTVVIARVLARRAEPAAPGVTALPRERGTGAAARR
;
A
#
# COMPACT_ATOMS: atom_id res chain seq x y z
N MET A 1 -2.60 11.03 2.33
CA MET A 1 -1.60 11.98 1.75
C MET A 1 -2.28 13.19 1.07
N GLY A 2 -1.94 14.43 1.44
CA GLY A 2 -2.54 15.64 0.82
C GLY A 2 -2.12 15.83 -0.65
N PHE A 3 -2.97 16.48 -1.46
CA PHE A 3 -2.74 16.69 -2.89
C PHE A 3 -1.36 17.32 -3.19
N TRP A 4 -0.97 18.31 -2.39
CA TRP A 4 0.32 19.00 -2.50
C TRP A 4 1.56 18.09 -2.42
N LEU A 5 1.55 17.10 -1.51
CA LEU A 5 2.71 16.23 -1.31
C LEU A 5 2.89 15.26 -2.48
N ARG A 6 1.78 14.78 -3.04
CA ARG A 6 1.79 13.90 -4.21
C ARG A 6 2.34 14.64 -5.42
N ASP A 7 1.86 15.85 -5.67
CA ASP A 7 2.27 16.64 -6.83
C ASP A 7 3.75 17.04 -6.72
N TRP A 8 4.21 17.41 -5.53
CA TRP A 8 5.62 17.69 -5.27
C TRP A 8 6.51 16.46 -5.50
N MET A 9 6.13 15.29 -4.98
CA MET A 9 6.89 14.05 -5.21
C MET A 9 6.95 13.68 -6.69
N VAL A 10 5.84 13.82 -7.42
CA VAL A 10 5.79 13.59 -8.86
C VAL A 10 6.75 14.53 -9.59
N TRP A 11 6.70 15.82 -9.26
CA TRP A 11 7.61 16.80 -9.82
C TRP A 11 9.09 16.45 -9.53
N ALA A 12 9.41 16.08 -8.29
CA ALA A 12 10.77 15.71 -7.88
C ALA A 12 11.30 14.45 -8.60
N LEU A 13 10.42 13.47 -8.84
CA LEU A 13 10.78 12.21 -9.52
C LEU A 13 10.75 12.30 -11.05
N SER A 14 10.11 13.32 -11.62
CA SER A 14 9.94 13.48 -13.07
C SER A 14 11.25 13.44 -13.87
N PRO A 15 12.36 14.09 -13.45
CA PRO A 15 13.63 14.00 -14.19
C PRO A 15 14.16 12.58 -14.29
N LEU A 16 14.06 11.82 -13.19
CA LEU A 16 14.50 10.43 -13.12
C LEU A 16 13.59 9.53 -13.97
N GLU A 17 12.28 9.71 -13.88
CA GLU A 17 11.31 9.01 -14.72
C GLU A 17 11.61 9.21 -16.21
N HIS A 18 11.74 10.46 -16.67
CA HIS A 18 12.06 10.76 -18.08
C HIS A 18 13.40 10.14 -18.51
N TRP A 19 14.39 10.11 -17.62
CA TRP A 19 15.67 9.45 -17.90
C TRP A 19 15.51 7.93 -18.04
N LEU A 20 14.78 7.27 -17.14
CA LEU A 20 14.53 5.82 -17.18
C LEU A 20 13.69 5.41 -18.39
N VAL A 21 12.67 6.20 -18.75
CA VAL A 21 11.86 6.01 -19.96
C VAL A 21 12.73 6.09 -21.21
N ARG A 22 13.61 7.10 -21.31
CA ARG A 22 14.56 7.22 -22.43
C ARG A 22 15.52 6.03 -22.51
N ARG A 23 15.95 5.49 -21.37
CA ARG A 23 16.80 4.30 -21.27
C ARG A 23 16.05 2.98 -21.46
N ARG A 24 14.74 3.02 -21.70
CA ARG A 24 13.87 1.85 -21.91
C ARG A 24 13.96 0.81 -20.78
N VAL A 25 14.19 1.25 -19.55
CA VAL A 25 14.21 0.38 -18.36
C VAL A 25 12.85 -0.32 -18.22
N SER A 26 12.86 -1.64 -18.02
CA SER A 26 11.64 -2.44 -17.87
C SER A 26 10.97 -2.15 -16.52
N PRO A 27 9.63 -1.96 -16.47
CA PRO A 27 8.88 -1.92 -15.20
C PRO A 27 9.15 -3.17 -14.33
N ASP A 28 9.20 -4.36 -14.93
CA ASP A 28 9.46 -5.60 -14.19
C ASP A 28 10.81 -5.58 -13.48
N ALA A 29 11.83 -4.96 -14.10
CA ALA A 29 13.15 -4.83 -13.50
C ALA A 29 13.11 -3.93 -12.25
N LEU A 30 12.25 -2.91 -12.24
CA LEU A 30 12.03 -2.07 -11.05
C LEU A 30 11.27 -2.83 -9.97
N ASN A 31 10.27 -3.65 -10.31
CA ASN A 31 9.57 -4.49 -9.31
C ASN A 31 10.56 -5.44 -8.61
N TRP A 32 11.42 -6.13 -9.39
CA TRP A 32 12.45 -7.01 -8.84
C TRP A 32 13.49 -6.25 -8.01
N ALA A 33 13.90 -5.06 -8.47
CA ALA A 33 14.78 -4.18 -7.69
C ALA A 33 14.12 -3.76 -6.36
N GLY A 34 12.83 -3.41 -6.36
CA GLY A 34 12.07 -3.08 -5.16
C GLY A 34 12.01 -4.23 -4.15
N ALA A 35 11.81 -5.47 -4.62
CA ALA A 35 11.90 -6.67 -3.79
C ALA A 35 13.29 -6.88 -3.20
N ALA A 36 14.34 -6.73 -4.01
CA ALA A 36 15.73 -6.85 -3.56
C ALA A 36 16.09 -5.77 -2.53
N LEU A 37 15.65 -4.53 -2.74
CA LEU A 37 15.85 -3.42 -1.79
C LEU A 37 15.18 -3.71 -0.43
N GLY A 38 13.96 -4.26 -0.42
CA GLY A 38 13.30 -4.69 0.82
C GLY A 38 14.04 -5.83 1.53
N LEU A 39 14.56 -6.80 0.77
CA LEU A 39 15.40 -7.87 1.31
C LEU A 39 16.68 -7.31 1.95
N LEU A 40 17.38 -6.41 1.25
CA LEU A 40 18.59 -5.76 1.74
C LEU A 40 18.30 -4.86 2.95
N ALA A 41 17.16 -4.17 2.98
CA ALA A 41 16.73 -3.40 4.16
C ALA A 41 16.56 -4.33 5.36
N GLY A 42 15.88 -5.46 5.18
CA GLY A 42 15.75 -6.51 6.19
C GLY A 42 17.11 -7.00 6.72
N ALA A 43 18.06 -7.27 5.81
CA ALA A 43 19.43 -7.63 6.18
C ALA A 43 20.14 -6.50 6.95
N GLY A 44 19.92 -5.24 6.58
CA GLY A 44 20.44 -4.08 7.29
C GLY A 44 19.98 -4.03 8.75
N PHE A 45 18.71 -4.31 9.03
CA PHE A 45 18.21 -4.43 10.41
C PHE A 45 18.87 -5.59 11.17
N ILE A 46 19.04 -6.75 10.52
CA ILE A 46 19.71 -7.92 11.12
C ILE A 46 21.15 -7.58 11.52
N LEU A 47 21.86 -6.87 10.64
CA LEU A 47 23.22 -6.40 10.86
C LEU A 47 23.30 -5.15 11.76
N ARG A 48 22.17 -4.67 12.29
CA ARG A 48 22.04 -3.45 13.10
C ARG A 48 22.51 -2.17 12.41
N GLN A 49 22.50 -2.14 11.08
CA GLN A 49 22.84 -0.97 10.26
C GLN A 49 21.57 -0.18 9.91
N LEU A 50 21.05 0.58 10.88
CA LEU A 50 19.78 1.30 10.72
C LEU A 50 19.82 2.37 9.62
N PRO A 51 20.84 3.26 9.50
CA PRO A 51 20.79 4.30 8.47
C PRO A 51 20.79 3.74 7.03
N PRO A 52 21.65 2.76 6.67
CA PRO A 52 21.52 2.10 5.37
C PRO A 52 20.16 1.43 5.16
N ALA A 53 19.62 0.73 6.17
CA ALA A 53 18.30 0.11 6.08
C ALA A 53 17.18 1.13 5.79
N ALA A 54 17.22 2.30 6.45
CA ALA A 54 16.26 3.38 6.21
C ALA A 54 16.30 3.89 4.77
N TRP A 55 17.50 4.10 4.22
CA TRP A 55 17.65 4.52 2.83
C TRP A 55 17.18 3.45 1.84
N LEU A 56 17.45 2.18 2.11
CA LEU A 56 16.98 1.07 1.28
C LEU A 56 15.43 1.00 1.26
N ILE A 57 14.75 1.22 2.39
CA ILE A 57 13.28 1.31 2.44
C ILE A 57 12.79 2.48 1.57
N ALA A 58 13.40 3.66 1.71
CA ALA A 58 13.01 4.83 0.92
C ALA A 58 13.20 4.60 -0.58
N LEU A 59 14.33 3.99 -0.98
CA LEU A 59 14.60 3.62 -2.37
C LEU A 59 13.62 2.58 -2.90
N ALA A 60 13.22 1.59 -2.09
CA ALA A 60 12.22 0.60 -2.47
C ALA A 60 10.87 1.27 -2.78
N GLY A 61 10.44 2.22 -1.94
CA GLY A 61 9.21 3.00 -2.19
C GLY A 61 9.30 3.91 -3.42
N ILE A 62 10.50 4.42 -3.75
CA ILE A 62 10.72 5.18 -4.99
C ILE A 62 10.64 4.25 -6.21
N ALA A 63 11.20 3.04 -6.14
CA ALA A 63 11.13 2.05 -7.21
C ALA A 63 9.68 1.67 -7.55
N ASP A 64 8.86 1.41 -6.53
CA ASP A 64 7.40 1.16 -6.61
C ASP A 64 6.67 2.31 -7.35
N ILE A 65 6.93 3.56 -6.95
CA ILE A 65 6.33 4.71 -7.64
C ILE A 65 6.76 4.79 -9.13
N LEU A 66 8.03 4.49 -9.42
CA LEU A 66 8.58 4.58 -10.77
C LEU A 66 8.10 3.46 -11.68
N ASP A 67 7.92 2.22 -11.20
CA ASP A 67 7.51 1.10 -12.05
C ASP A 67 6.14 1.36 -12.71
N GLY A 68 5.16 1.83 -11.94
CA GLY A 68 3.82 2.07 -12.42
C GLY A 68 3.76 3.30 -13.31
N ARG A 69 4.61 4.31 -13.05
CA ARG A 69 4.74 5.50 -13.90
C ARG A 69 5.36 5.15 -15.24
N ILE A 70 6.46 4.41 -15.25
CA ILE A 70 7.12 3.96 -16.48
C ILE A 70 6.21 3.02 -17.28
N ALA A 71 5.51 2.10 -16.62
CA ALA A 71 4.54 1.22 -17.27
C ALA A 71 3.46 2.02 -17.99
N ARG A 72 2.90 3.07 -17.36
CA ARG A 72 1.90 3.94 -17.99
C ARG A 72 2.49 4.80 -19.10
N ALA A 73 3.61 5.45 -18.87
CA ALA A 73 4.28 6.33 -19.84
C ALA A 73 4.69 5.58 -21.11
N ARG A 74 5.00 4.28 -21.01
CA ARG A 74 5.39 3.43 -22.12
C ARG A 74 4.26 2.59 -22.72
N GLY A 75 3.02 2.72 -22.22
CA GLY A 75 1.89 1.91 -22.70
C GLY A 75 2.01 0.41 -22.37
N MET A 76 2.78 0.06 -21.33
CA MET A 76 3.06 -1.32 -20.90
C MET A 76 2.24 -1.77 -19.67
N ALA A 77 1.26 -0.97 -19.25
CA ALA A 77 0.36 -1.33 -18.15
C ALA A 77 -0.44 -2.60 -18.52
N SER A 78 -0.35 -3.64 -17.69
CA SER A 78 -0.97 -4.95 -17.95
C SER A 78 -1.40 -5.63 -16.66
N ALA A 79 -2.28 -6.63 -16.77
CA ALA A 79 -2.68 -7.47 -15.62
C ALA A 79 -1.48 -8.24 -15.04
N TYR A 80 -0.56 -8.69 -15.89
CA TYR A 80 0.71 -9.30 -15.47
C TYR A 80 1.54 -8.34 -14.62
N GLY A 81 1.78 -7.12 -15.13
CA GLY A 81 2.57 -6.12 -14.41
C GLY A 81 1.95 -5.75 -13.07
N GLY A 82 0.63 -5.53 -13.03
CA GLY A 82 -0.09 -5.25 -11.78
C GLY A 82 -0.04 -6.41 -10.77
N PHE A 83 -0.09 -7.67 -11.23
CA PHE A 83 0.11 -8.83 -10.36
C PHE A 83 1.55 -8.89 -9.82
N LEU A 84 2.55 -8.68 -10.67
CA LEU A 84 3.96 -8.75 -10.29
C LEU A 84 4.34 -7.65 -9.31
N ASP A 85 3.99 -6.39 -9.63
CA ASP A 85 4.16 -5.20 -8.77
C ASP A 85 3.55 -5.48 -7.40
N SER A 86 2.24 -5.73 -7.39
CA SER A 86 1.53 -5.97 -6.15
C SER A 86 2.11 -7.14 -5.36
N THR A 87 2.50 -8.26 -5.98
CA THR A 87 3.04 -9.40 -5.24
C THR A 87 4.44 -9.11 -4.67
N LEU A 88 5.36 -8.58 -5.47
CA LEU A 88 6.73 -8.27 -5.06
C LEU A 88 6.77 -7.19 -3.98
N ASP A 89 5.80 -6.28 -4.00
CA ASP A 89 5.56 -5.31 -2.94
C ASP A 89 5.36 -5.96 -1.56
N ARG A 90 4.62 -7.08 -1.48
CA ARG A 90 4.40 -7.80 -0.22
C ARG A 90 5.66 -8.54 0.21
N PHE A 91 6.42 -9.10 -0.73
CA PHE A 91 7.72 -9.70 -0.42
C PHE A 91 8.69 -8.66 0.16
N SER A 92 8.84 -7.51 -0.50
CA SER A 92 9.68 -6.39 -0.05
C SER A 92 9.31 -5.94 1.36
N GLU A 93 8.02 -5.70 1.62
CA GLU A 93 7.52 -5.26 2.93
C GLU A 93 7.72 -6.34 4.00
N THR A 94 7.47 -7.62 3.66
CA THR A 94 7.65 -8.75 4.59
C THR A 94 9.11 -8.94 4.97
N PHE A 95 10.04 -8.94 4.02
CA PHE A 95 11.47 -9.08 4.32
C PHE A 95 11.97 -7.95 5.21
N THR A 96 11.52 -6.72 4.94
CA THR A 96 11.85 -5.55 5.77
C THR A 96 11.36 -5.76 7.21
N PHE A 97 10.08 -6.10 7.41
CA PHE A 97 9.53 -6.31 8.75
C PHE A 97 10.12 -7.52 9.49
N VAL A 98 10.53 -8.58 8.78
CA VAL A 98 11.27 -9.70 9.40
C VAL A 98 12.60 -9.21 9.98
N GLY A 99 13.33 -8.36 9.25
CA GLY A 99 14.54 -7.72 9.77
C GLY A 99 14.27 -6.84 10.99
N VAL A 100 13.19 -6.06 10.95
CA VAL A 100 12.74 -5.25 12.11
C VAL A 100 12.41 -6.13 13.31
N ALA A 101 11.70 -7.24 13.10
CA ALA A 101 11.37 -8.19 14.16
C ALA A 101 12.63 -8.76 14.81
N TRP A 102 13.64 -9.10 14.00
CA TRP A 102 14.94 -9.53 14.50
C TRP A 102 15.63 -8.44 15.33
N TYR A 103 15.70 -7.21 14.80
CA TYR A 103 16.35 -6.09 15.49
C TYR A 103 15.70 -5.80 16.86
N LEU A 104 14.38 -5.93 16.94
CA LEU A 104 13.56 -5.66 18.13
C LEU A 104 13.24 -6.89 18.99
N ALA A 105 13.86 -8.05 18.73
CA ALA A 105 13.50 -9.34 19.35
C ALA A 105 13.61 -9.40 20.89
N GLY A 106 14.31 -8.45 21.51
CA GLY A 106 14.53 -8.40 22.97
C GLY A 106 13.36 -7.87 23.81
N SER A 107 12.19 -7.62 23.21
CA SER A 107 11.02 -7.11 23.93
C SER A 107 9.74 -7.76 23.42
N ALA A 108 8.95 -8.32 24.34
CA ALA A 108 7.71 -9.03 24.01
C ALA A 108 6.69 -8.12 23.32
N TRP A 109 6.60 -6.85 23.75
CA TRP A 109 5.64 -5.93 23.16
C TRP A 109 6.06 -5.51 21.74
N THR A 110 7.35 -5.34 21.45
CA THR A 110 7.82 -5.00 20.10
C THR A 110 7.70 -6.21 19.16
N ALA A 111 7.91 -7.42 19.67
CA ALA A 111 7.67 -8.64 18.92
C ALA A 111 6.18 -8.76 18.53
N ALA A 112 5.28 -8.57 19.49
CA ALA A 112 3.84 -8.56 19.24
C ALA A 112 3.44 -7.45 18.25
N ALA A 113 3.94 -6.23 18.45
CA ALA A 113 3.68 -5.10 17.54
C ALA A 113 4.17 -5.39 16.12
N THR A 114 5.35 -5.99 15.96
CA THR A 114 5.90 -6.30 14.63
C THR A 114 5.10 -7.42 13.95
N ALA A 115 4.71 -8.46 14.68
CA ALA A 115 3.85 -9.51 14.15
C ALA A 115 2.49 -8.96 13.70
N LEU A 116 1.89 -8.07 14.49
CA LEU A 116 0.65 -7.37 14.14
C LEU A 116 0.83 -6.39 12.96
N ALA A 117 2.00 -5.75 12.82
CA ALA A 117 2.32 -4.92 11.66
C ALA A 117 2.41 -5.74 10.37
N ILE A 118 3.08 -6.90 10.40
CA ILE A 118 3.14 -7.84 9.26
C ILE A 118 1.74 -8.35 8.91
N GLY A 119 1.01 -8.88 9.90
CA GLY A 119 -0.34 -9.39 9.68
C GLY A 119 -1.28 -8.31 9.17
N GLY A 120 -1.22 -7.12 9.77
CA GLY A 120 -2.01 -5.95 9.36
C GLY A 120 -1.71 -5.50 7.94
N SER A 121 -0.44 -5.37 7.55
CA SER A 121 -0.07 -4.93 6.19
C SER A 121 -0.54 -5.91 5.11
N LEU A 122 -0.44 -7.21 5.38
CA LEU A 122 -0.97 -8.26 4.51
C LEU A 122 -2.49 -8.25 4.46
N LEU A 123 -3.19 -8.08 5.58
CA LEU A 123 -4.65 -7.99 5.62
C LEU A 123 -5.19 -6.75 4.88
N VAL A 124 -4.53 -5.59 5.00
CA VAL A 124 -4.88 -4.38 4.23
C VAL A 124 -4.80 -4.65 2.73
N SER A 125 -3.77 -5.38 2.30
CA SER A 125 -3.55 -5.74 0.90
C SER A 125 -4.55 -6.81 0.41
N TYR A 126 -4.79 -7.83 1.23
CA TYR A 126 -5.70 -8.93 0.91
C TYR A 126 -7.16 -8.48 0.83
N THR A 127 -7.64 -7.71 1.81
CA THR A 127 -9.02 -7.19 1.82
C THR A 127 -9.32 -6.36 0.58
N ARG A 128 -8.36 -5.54 0.14
CA ARG A 128 -8.47 -4.80 -1.12
C ARG A 128 -8.55 -5.74 -2.33
N ALA A 129 -7.57 -6.64 -2.49
CA ALA A 129 -7.52 -7.56 -3.62
C ALA A 129 -8.78 -8.45 -3.69
N ARG A 130 -9.26 -8.93 -2.54
CA ARG A 130 -10.48 -9.74 -2.45
C ARG A 130 -11.73 -8.94 -2.76
N GLY A 131 -11.81 -7.69 -2.31
CA GLY A 131 -12.88 -6.77 -2.68
C GLY A 131 -12.92 -6.52 -4.19
N GLU A 132 -11.77 -6.19 -4.79
CA GLU A 132 -11.64 -5.94 -6.23
C GLU A 132 -12.05 -7.18 -7.05
N ALA A 133 -11.65 -8.38 -6.63
CA ALA A 133 -12.06 -9.65 -7.24
C ALA A 133 -13.58 -9.91 -7.16
N LEU A 134 -14.27 -9.30 -6.19
CA LEU A 134 -15.74 -9.36 -6.03
C LEU A 134 -16.45 -8.13 -6.63
N GLY A 135 -15.73 -7.30 -7.40
CA GLY A 135 -16.29 -6.10 -8.03
C GLY A 135 -16.63 -4.98 -7.04
N VAL A 136 -15.92 -4.89 -5.92
CA VAL A 136 -16.03 -3.81 -4.94
C VAL A 136 -14.66 -3.17 -4.72
N THR A 137 -14.49 -1.94 -5.22
CA THR A 137 -13.26 -1.18 -5.02
C THR A 137 -13.29 -0.43 -3.68
N CYS A 138 -12.25 -0.59 -2.87
CA CYS A 138 -12.10 0.15 -1.61
C CYS A 138 -10.65 0.66 -1.49
N THR A 139 -10.45 1.94 -1.77
CA THR A 139 -9.12 2.60 -1.74
C THR A 139 -8.87 3.36 -0.44
N GLY A 140 -9.89 3.57 0.39
CA GLY A 140 -9.79 4.26 1.68
C GLY A 140 -8.98 3.49 2.74
N GLY A 141 -8.66 4.18 3.84
CA GLY A 141 -7.87 3.66 4.96
C GLY A 141 -6.81 4.65 5.44
N LEU A 142 -6.49 4.62 6.74
CA LEU A 142 -5.52 5.52 7.37
C LEU A 142 -4.06 5.05 7.20
N ALA A 143 -3.83 3.75 7.06
CA ALA A 143 -2.49 3.17 6.92
C ALA A 143 -2.29 2.58 5.52
N GLN A 144 -2.19 3.45 4.51
CA GLN A 144 -1.79 3.02 3.18
C GLN A 144 -0.29 2.66 3.15
N ARG A 145 0.12 1.96 2.10
CA ARG A 145 1.49 1.45 1.94
C ARG A 145 2.54 2.55 2.05
N ALA A 146 2.37 3.65 1.31
CA ALA A 146 3.30 4.77 1.31
C ALA A 146 3.48 5.37 2.72
N GLU A 147 2.39 5.52 3.47
CA GLU A 147 2.42 6.07 4.83
C GLU A 147 3.19 5.15 5.80
N ARG A 148 3.02 3.83 5.67
CA ARG A 148 3.79 2.85 6.46
C ARG A 148 5.28 2.88 6.14
N LEU A 149 5.64 2.89 4.85
CA LEU A 149 7.04 2.90 4.43
C LEU A 149 7.75 4.20 4.85
N VAL A 150 7.10 5.35 4.71
CA VAL A 150 7.63 6.64 5.16
C VAL A 150 7.83 6.66 6.67
N LEU A 151 6.83 6.23 7.44
CA LEU A 151 6.94 6.17 8.90
C LEU A 151 8.05 5.22 9.34
N LEU A 152 8.15 4.04 8.71
CA LEU A 152 9.20 3.06 9.02
C LEU A 152 10.60 3.59 8.68
N ALA A 153 10.78 4.19 7.51
CA ALA A 153 12.07 4.76 7.08
C ALA A 153 12.51 5.91 8.01
N LEU A 154 11.61 6.85 8.32
CA LEU A 154 11.91 7.98 9.19
C LEU A 154 12.20 7.52 10.63
N ALA A 155 11.39 6.63 11.18
CA ALA A 155 11.62 6.10 12.52
C ALA A 155 12.95 5.35 12.60
N THR A 156 13.30 4.58 11.57
CA THR A 156 14.59 3.87 11.49
C THR A 156 15.77 4.84 11.44
N LEU A 157 15.68 5.91 10.65
CA LEU A 157 16.74 6.90 10.52
C LEU A 157 16.94 7.73 11.79
N LEU A 158 15.84 8.05 12.48
CA LEU A 158 15.83 8.91 13.66
C LEU A 158 16.00 8.15 14.98
N ASP A 159 15.91 6.82 14.99
CA ASP A 159 15.90 6.02 16.22
C ASP A 159 17.13 6.29 17.08
N ALA A 160 18.33 6.27 16.49
CA ALA A 160 19.58 6.45 17.22
C ALA A 160 19.70 7.87 17.82
N THR A 161 19.34 8.90 17.06
CA THR A 161 19.48 10.30 17.50
C THR A 161 18.44 10.66 18.56
N VAL A 162 17.18 10.29 18.33
CA VAL A 162 16.08 10.60 19.26
C VAL A 162 16.20 9.75 20.51
N SER A 163 16.33 8.43 20.40
CA SER A 163 16.46 7.57 21.59
C SER A 163 17.68 7.95 22.42
N GLY A 164 18.80 8.29 21.78
CA GLY A 164 20.00 8.78 22.46
C GLY A 164 19.78 10.10 23.20
N SER A 165 19.13 11.08 22.56
CA SER A 165 18.89 12.40 23.17
C SER A 165 17.99 12.36 24.41
N PHE A 166 17.06 11.40 24.46
CA PHE A 166 16.13 11.21 25.58
C PHE A 166 16.56 10.11 26.56
N GLY A 167 17.73 9.48 26.36
CA GLY A 167 18.20 8.38 27.21
C GLY A 167 17.34 7.11 27.12
N TRP A 168 16.58 6.94 26.05
CA TRP A 168 15.75 5.77 25.82
C TRP A 168 16.56 4.59 25.30
N ARG A 169 15.98 3.39 25.43
CA ARG A 169 16.59 2.16 24.89
C ARG A 169 16.70 2.25 23.36
N PRO A 170 17.82 1.81 22.75
CA PRO A 170 17.91 1.70 21.30
C PRO A 170 16.74 0.87 20.73
N GLY A 171 16.14 1.33 19.64
CA GLY A 171 14.94 0.75 19.06
C GLY A 171 13.61 1.22 19.67
N ALA A 172 13.62 2.14 20.64
CA ALA A 172 12.37 2.63 21.26
C ALA A 172 11.49 3.40 20.26
N VAL A 173 12.09 4.28 19.46
CA VAL A 173 11.37 5.07 18.45
C VAL A 173 10.89 4.16 17.32
N LEU A 174 11.76 3.26 16.85
CA LEU A 174 11.39 2.25 15.85
C LEU A 174 10.25 1.36 16.35
N GLY A 175 10.32 0.87 17.59
CA GLY A 175 9.27 0.06 18.20
C GLY A 175 7.94 0.79 18.30
N ALA A 176 7.96 2.07 18.71
CA ALA A 176 6.75 2.89 18.76
C ALA A 176 6.14 3.10 17.37
N ALA A 177 6.97 3.38 16.36
CA ALA A 177 6.52 3.50 14.98
C ALA A 177 5.91 2.20 14.45
N VAL A 178 6.51 1.05 14.74
CA VAL A 178 5.96 -0.27 14.39
C VAL A 178 4.60 -0.50 15.06
N ALA A 179 4.43 -0.09 16.32
CA ALA A 179 3.13 -0.19 17.00
C ALA A 179 2.06 0.70 16.34
N VAL A 180 2.42 1.94 15.96
CA VAL A 180 1.52 2.83 15.19
C VAL A 180 1.14 2.19 13.86
N ILE A 181 2.12 1.63 13.14
CA ILE A 181 1.89 0.91 11.88
C ILE A 181 0.95 -0.28 12.10
N ALA A 182 1.15 -1.08 13.15
CA ALA A 182 0.33 -2.23 13.47
C ALA A 182 -1.14 -1.84 13.71
N VAL A 183 -1.36 -0.88 14.61
CA VAL A 183 -2.71 -0.38 14.93
C VAL A 183 -3.38 0.21 13.70
N GLY A 184 -2.67 1.09 12.98
CA GLY A 184 -3.21 1.72 11.78
C GLY A 184 -3.56 0.71 10.68
N SER A 185 -2.73 -0.30 10.48
CA SER A 185 -2.94 -1.35 9.47
C SER A 185 -4.12 -2.25 9.84
N LEU A 186 -4.21 -2.69 11.09
CA LEU A 186 -5.34 -3.49 11.56
C LEU A 186 -6.66 -2.70 11.49
N ALA A 187 -6.66 -1.45 11.95
CA ALA A 187 -7.84 -0.58 11.85
C ALA A 187 -8.26 -0.40 10.39
N THR A 188 -7.30 -0.20 9.48
CA THR A 188 -7.58 -0.09 8.04
C THR A 188 -8.13 -1.40 7.45
N ALA A 189 -7.59 -2.56 7.84
CA ALA A 189 -8.08 -3.85 7.40
C ALA A 189 -9.51 -4.14 7.88
N VAL A 190 -9.82 -3.81 9.14
CA VAL A 190 -11.17 -3.91 9.70
C VAL A 190 -12.12 -2.97 8.96
N TYR A 191 -11.73 -1.72 8.77
CA TYR A 191 -12.51 -0.74 8.00
C TYR A 191 -12.86 -1.26 6.60
N ARG A 192 -11.86 -1.73 5.84
CA ARG A 192 -12.06 -2.29 4.50
C ARG A 192 -12.98 -3.50 4.52
N THR A 193 -12.76 -4.43 5.45
CA THR A 193 -13.61 -5.60 5.63
C THR A 193 -15.07 -5.22 5.85
N VAL A 194 -15.34 -4.30 6.78
CA VAL A 194 -16.70 -3.85 7.11
C VAL A 194 -17.36 -3.15 5.92
N VAL A 195 -16.63 -2.26 5.24
CA VAL A 195 -17.16 -1.54 4.07
C VAL A 195 -17.49 -2.51 2.93
N ILE A 196 -16.57 -3.40 2.59
CA ILE A 196 -16.77 -4.38 1.51
C ILE A 196 -17.93 -5.32 1.86
N ALA A 197 -17.98 -5.84 3.09
CA ALA A 197 -19.06 -6.73 3.53
C ALA A 197 -20.43 -6.04 3.46
N ARG A 198 -20.54 -4.77 3.88
CA ARG A 198 -21.79 -3.99 3.78
C ARG A 198 -22.24 -3.78 2.34
N VAL A 199 -21.31 -3.50 1.43
CA VAL A 199 -21.63 -3.34 0.00
C VAL A 199 -22.13 -4.65 -0.59
N LEU A 200 -21.47 -5.78 -0.27
CA LEU A 200 -21.87 -7.09 -0.76
C LEU A 200 -23.20 -7.55 -0.18
N ALA A 201 -23.46 -7.32 1.11
CA ALA A 201 -24.74 -7.63 1.74
C ALA A 201 -25.91 -6.90 1.04
N ARG A 202 -25.75 -5.61 0.75
CA ARG A 202 -26.76 -4.82 0.01
C ARG A 202 -27.00 -5.32 -1.42
N ARG A 203 -26.00 -5.92 -2.07
CA ARG A 203 -26.17 -6.54 -3.40
C ARG A 203 -26.88 -7.89 -3.35
N ALA A 204 -26.87 -8.55 -2.19
CA ALA A 204 -27.51 -9.85 -1.98
C ALA A 204 -28.98 -9.73 -1.55
N GLU A 205 -29.43 -8.56 -1.10
CA GLU A 205 -30.84 -8.30 -0.81
C GLU A 205 -31.68 -8.47 -2.09
N PRO A 206 -32.75 -9.29 -2.07
CA PRO A 206 -33.64 -9.42 -3.22
C PRO A 206 -34.22 -8.05 -3.58
N ALA A 207 -34.25 -7.72 -4.87
CA ALA A 207 -34.97 -6.53 -5.35
C ALA A 207 -36.39 -6.56 -4.77
N ALA A 208 -36.80 -5.49 -4.09
CA ALA A 208 -38.11 -5.40 -3.46
C ALA A 208 -39.20 -5.80 -4.49
N PRO A 209 -40.11 -6.74 -4.17
CA PRO A 209 -41.18 -7.08 -5.08
C PRO A 209 -42.10 -5.87 -5.25
N GLY A 210 -42.13 -5.31 -6.47
CA GLY A 210 -43.18 -4.39 -6.92
C GLY A 210 -42.75 -2.94 -7.12
N VAL A 211 -42.19 -2.65 -8.29
CA VAL A 211 -42.77 -1.59 -9.13
C VAL A 211 -43.11 -2.26 -10.44
N THR A 212 -44.31 -2.81 -10.51
CA THR A 212 -44.94 -3.23 -11.76
C THR A 212 -44.89 -2.02 -12.69
N ALA A 213 -44.07 -2.09 -13.75
CA ALA A 213 -44.11 -1.08 -14.79
C ALA A 213 -45.55 -1.01 -15.30
N LEU A 214 -46.25 0.09 -15.02
CA LEU A 214 -47.59 0.31 -15.53
C LEU A 214 -47.52 0.15 -17.06
N PRO A 215 -48.41 -0.64 -17.68
CA PRO A 215 -48.46 -0.75 -19.12
C PRO A 215 -48.61 0.66 -19.69
N ARG A 216 -47.68 1.08 -20.56
CA ARG A 216 -47.88 2.28 -21.37
C ARG A 216 -49.17 2.06 -22.15
N GLU A 217 -50.23 2.79 -21.78
CA GLU A 217 -51.43 2.88 -22.60
C GLU A 217 -51.00 3.24 -24.02
N ARG A 218 -51.28 2.34 -24.96
CA ARG A 218 -51.19 2.67 -26.38
C ARG A 218 -52.34 3.62 -26.66
N GLY A 219 -52.05 4.92 -26.62
CA GLY A 219 -52.93 5.94 -27.18
C GLY A 219 -53.13 5.67 -28.66
N THR A 220 -54.28 5.07 -28.98
CA THR A 220 -54.91 5.10 -30.29
C THR A 220 -55.42 6.51 -30.58
N GLY A 221 -55.27 6.96 -31.84
CA GLY A 221 -55.78 8.25 -32.33
C GLY A 221 -54.81 8.84 -33.35
N ALA A 222 -54.69 8.29 -34.56
CA ALA A 222 -55.57 8.57 -35.70
C ALA A 222 -55.66 10.07 -36.07
N ALA A 223 -55.12 10.35 -37.27
CA ALA A 223 -55.57 11.35 -38.24
C ALA A 223 -55.62 12.84 -37.82
N ALA A 224 -54.84 13.68 -38.50
CA ALA A 224 -55.38 14.60 -39.53
C ALA A 224 -54.44 15.78 -39.82
N ARG A 225 -54.18 15.96 -41.13
CA ARG A 225 -54.10 17.24 -41.87
C ARG A 225 -52.81 18.08 -41.85
N ARG A 226 -52.33 18.25 -43.10
CA ARG A 226 -51.63 19.37 -43.75
C ARG A 226 -50.11 19.40 -43.65
#